data_AF-A0AAD2CCQ9-F1
#
_entry.id   AF-A0AAD2CCQ9-F1
#
_cell.length_a   1.000
_cell.length_b   1.000
_cell.length_c   1.000
_cell.angle_alpha   90.00
_cell.angle_beta   90.00
_cell.angle_gamma   90.00
#
_symmetry.space_group_name_H-M   'P 1'
#
loop_
_entity.id
_entity.type
_entity.pdbx_description
1 polymer ?
#
loop_
_entity_poly.entity_id
_entity_poly.type
_entity_poly.pdbx_seq_one_letter_code
_entity_poly.pdbx_strand_id
1 'polypeptide(L)'
;MPIDTCNLKVVLLCKGPGSNADALRPNRDDSQWWGRRDALVRCISSFLFSPRPQTGSRELVFLFDDDLAKMTIKVTKNCNFVPTEKAIISLWKKAAQKLNTTIEENGMECVVEIDPTYQSDTLSAGNRPSGLDSKRQVLEYLQKHCPMEFLRSKGLNSNMTVILRKTNKKALIAVFNDWKKATQKGFPARDDASQRQKLFHHILNTEKEKSTRVIAGTLHEMFQEFPCYGLATKENKEVVPFSLVLFLGAVRDMSPKENQILQSVCKKADIPLVGIRFGMVPEFTSKILSILSFHHFHNAVSVPIERLLESNAGQAIGEKISWKPESHKLRVVCSVPMSSTEISTDLKARCRTHWCLIRVIVCTLWRSRLVSSDFSTSLTNYLHLMFRDGVTLELNEAAFVSKLANKHQAAPSEYQILAALKENIDTASSKANDLSEKKLAKKVMQQVMKDEQEEKCLIHGLNSKIADSSLSANFYREEEPKRSEGRTVVLLLELDANSREKGQAISTTYDALVRAARKTSSPFLEGPLFDCDCEDQEAASIIALQHFCNQNKLFTMKQASNKRKRDSGH
;
A
#
# COMPACT_ATOMS: atom_id res chain seq x y z
N MET A 1 29.18 -1.19 2.70
CA MET A 1 28.22 -0.08 2.85
C MET A 1 28.05 0.19 4.34
N PRO A 2 27.92 1.45 4.79
CA PRO A 2 27.60 1.74 6.17
C PRO A 2 26.31 1.00 6.58
N ILE A 3 26.30 0.48 7.80
CA ILE A 3 25.15 -0.18 8.41
C ILE A 3 23.99 0.82 8.43
N ASP A 4 22.82 0.44 7.94
CA ASP A 4 21.65 1.31 8.05
C ASP A 4 21.33 1.53 9.52
N THR A 5 21.36 2.79 9.93
CA THR A 5 21.16 3.21 11.31
C THR A 5 19.74 3.75 11.56
N CYS A 6 18.87 3.73 10.54
CA CYS A 6 17.50 4.24 10.62
C CYS A 6 16.50 3.12 10.95
N ASN A 7 15.88 3.19 12.14
CA ASN A 7 14.68 2.41 12.45
C ASN A 7 13.44 3.13 11.90
N LEU A 8 12.62 2.44 11.12
CA LEU A 8 11.48 3.07 10.44
C LEU A 8 10.15 2.61 11.03
N LYS A 9 9.41 3.54 11.63
CA LYS A 9 8.04 3.33 12.14
C LYS A 9 7.07 4.18 11.33
N VAL A 10 5.97 3.58 10.88
CA VAL A 10 4.90 4.32 10.19
C VAL A 10 3.60 4.19 10.97
N VAL A 11 2.94 5.32 11.22
CA VAL A 11 1.66 5.44 11.91
C VAL A 11 0.59 5.82 10.91
N LEU A 12 -0.35 4.91 10.69
CA LEU A 12 -1.46 5.06 9.77
C LEU A 12 -2.72 5.45 10.53
N LEU A 13 -3.34 6.56 10.13
CA LEU A 13 -4.59 7.02 10.71
C LEU A 13 -5.78 6.28 10.08
N CYS A 14 -6.49 5.56 10.93
CA CYS A 14 -7.58 4.68 10.55
C CYS A 14 -8.91 5.20 11.06
N LYS A 15 -9.98 4.77 10.39
CA LYS A 15 -11.36 5.01 10.80
C LYS A 15 -11.96 3.72 11.35
N GLY A 16 -12.83 3.84 12.35
CA GLY A 16 -13.54 2.70 12.94
C GLY A 16 -12.87 2.17 14.20
N PRO A 17 -13.45 1.15 14.85
CA PRO A 17 -12.88 0.55 16.06
C PRO A 17 -11.78 -0.46 15.72
N GLY A 18 -10.61 -0.33 16.35
CA GLY A 18 -9.49 -1.25 16.18
C GLY A 18 -9.52 -2.46 17.13
N SER A 19 -10.16 -2.31 18.29
CA SER A 19 -10.23 -3.34 19.35
C SER A 19 -11.37 -4.34 19.18
N ASN A 20 -12.29 -4.12 18.25
CA ASN A 20 -13.47 -4.97 18.07
C ASN A 20 -13.16 -6.22 17.24
N ALA A 21 -12.86 -7.33 17.92
CA ALA A 21 -12.58 -8.63 17.29
C ALA A 21 -13.73 -9.20 16.45
N ASP A 22 -14.99 -8.93 16.80
CA ASP A 22 -16.16 -9.47 16.06
C ASP A 22 -16.38 -8.76 14.72
N ALA A 23 -15.90 -7.52 14.62
CA ALA A 23 -15.88 -6.80 13.37
C ALA A 23 -14.91 -7.45 12.38
N LEU A 24 -13.84 -8.11 12.85
CA LEU A 24 -12.81 -8.76 12.04
C LEU A 24 -13.26 -10.17 11.60
N ARG A 25 -13.53 -10.32 10.29
CA ARG A 25 -14.16 -11.52 9.71
C ARG A 25 -13.29 -12.18 8.65
N PRO A 26 -12.21 -12.89 9.00
CA PRO A 26 -11.23 -13.40 8.04
C PRO A 26 -11.80 -14.35 6.97
N ASN A 27 -12.94 -15.00 7.25
CA ASN A 27 -13.61 -15.92 6.32
C ASN A 27 -14.72 -15.26 5.47
N ARG A 28 -14.84 -13.92 5.50
CA ARG A 28 -15.82 -13.14 4.72
C ARG A 28 -15.13 -12.00 4.01
N ASP A 29 -14.34 -12.32 3.00
CA ASP A 29 -13.46 -11.37 2.34
C ASP A 29 -14.20 -10.44 1.35
N ASP A 30 -15.40 -10.85 0.92
CA ASP A 30 -16.41 -10.05 0.24
C ASP A 30 -16.81 -8.77 1.01
N SER A 31 -16.56 -8.75 2.32
CA SER A 31 -16.91 -7.66 3.24
C SER A 31 -15.71 -6.87 3.79
N GLN A 32 -14.47 -7.10 3.33
CA GLN A 32 -13.32 -6.38 3.91
C GLN A 32 -13.18 -4.93 3.46
N TRP A 33 -13.92 -4.54 2.42
CA TRP A 33 -14.04 -3.15 2.01
C TRP A 33 -14.73 -2.28 3.08
N TRP A 34 -15.52 -2.89 3.98
CA TRP A 34 -16.08 -2.22 5.16
C TRP A 34 -14.96 -1.84 6.13
N GLY A 35 -14.86 -0.55 6.45
CA GLY A 35 -13.72 -0.03 7.23
C GLY A 35 -12.39 -0.08 6.48
N ARG A 36 -12.41 -0.37 5.16
CA ARG A 36 -11.24 -0.31 4.26
C ARG A 36 -10.08 -1.19 4.71
N ARG A 37 -10.39 -2.36 5.29
CA ARG A 37 -9.38 -3.30 5.81
C ARG A 37 -8.55 -3.90 4.70
N ASP A 38 -9.14 -4.12 3.54
CA ASP A 38 -8.45 -4.48 2.30
C ASP A 38 -7.28 -3.53 2.01
N ALA A 39 -7.49 -2.21 2.15
CA ALA A 39 -6.45 -1.21 1.94
C ALA A 39 -5.36 -1.26 3.03
N LEU A 40 -5.75 -1.47 4.29
CA LEU A 40 -4.82 -1.59 5.41
C LEU A 40 -3.97 -2.87 5.34
N VAL A 41 -4.55 -4.00 4.94
CA VAL A 41 -3.82 -5.25 4.64
C VAL A 41 -2.78 -4.98 3.55
N ARG A 42 -3.18 -4.31 2.45
CA ARG A 42 -2.21 -3.94 1.41
C ARG A 42 -1.10 -3.03 1.91
N CYS A 43 -1.37 -2.16 2.88
CA CYS A 43 -0.34 -1.34 3.52
C CYS A 43 0.67 -2.22 4.28
N ILE A 44 0.22 -3.26 5.00
CA ILE A 44 1.13 -4.24 5.61
C ILE A 44 1.97 -4.95 4.57
N SER A 45 1.35 -5.50 3.52
CA SER A 45 2.08 -6.22 2.47
C SER A 45 3.12 -5.30 1.81
N SER A 46 2.71 -4.09 1.44
CA SER A 46 3.59 -3.13 0.76
C SER A 46 4.68 -2.57 1.66
N PHE A 47 4.46 -2.47 2.97
CA PHE A 47 5.43 -1.86 3.88
C PHE A 47 6.32 -2.88 4.56
N LEU A 48 5.74 -3.94 5.11
CA LEU A 48 6.51 -4.92 5.87
C LEU A 48 7.09 -5.97 4.94
N PHE A 49 6.35 -6.46 3.94
CA PHE A 49 6.77 -7.58 3.07
C PHE A 49 7.55 -7.15 1.80
N SER A 50 7.78 -5.85 1.65
CA SER A 50 8.69 -5.26 0.66
C SER A 50 10.18 -5.44 1.05
N PRO A 51 11.14 -5.11 0.16
CA PRO A 51 12.58 -5.32 0.36
C PRO A 51 13.08 -4.78 1.70
N ARG A 52 13.84 -5.57 2.47
CA ARG A 52 14.29 -5.26 3.85
C ARG A 52 15.80 -5.03 3.92
N PRO A 53 16.26 -3.96 4.58
CA PRO A 53 17.67 -3.88 4.94
C PRO A 53 18.01 -5.00 5.94
N GLN A 54 19.24 -5.51 5.91
CA GLN A 54 19.67 -6.60 6.78
C GLN A 54 19.65 -6.23 8.27
N THR A 55 19.88 -4.95 8.57
CA THR A 55 20.09 -4.43 9.94
C THR A 55 18.96 -3.52 10.44
N GLY A 56 18.07 -3.05 9.57
CA GLY A 56 17.00 -2.11 9.92
C GLY A 56 15.70 -2.79 10.32
N SER A 57 15.00 -2.22 11.31
CA SER A 57 13.67 -2.67 11.70
C SER A 57 12.58 -1.80 11.05
N ARG A 58 11.45 -2.42 10.71
CA ARG A 58 10.24 -1.75 10.25
C ARG A 58 9.06 -2.10 11.14
N GLU A 59 8.30 -1.09 11.51
CA GLU A 59 7.11 -1.21 12.35
C GLU A 59 5.96 -0.44 11.72
N LEU A 60 4.80 -1.09 11.61
CA LEU A 60 3.58 -0.44 11.17
C LEU A 60 2.59 -0.33 12.33
N VAL A 61 2.07 0.86 12.58
CA VAL A 61 1.11 1.16 13.63
C VAL A 61 -0.17 1.67 12.99
N PHE A 62 -1.31 1.06 13.30
CA PHE A 62 -2.62 1.61 12.97
C PHE A 62 -3.21 2.30 14.19
N LEU A 63 -3.63 3.55 14.01
CA LEU A 63 -4.29 4.32 15.05
C LEU A 63 -5.76 4.55 14.68
N PHE A 64 -6.65 3.89 15.40
CA PHE A 64 -8.09 3.92 15.17
C PHE A 64 -8.77 5.08 15.90
N ASP A 65 -9.69 5.77 15.22
CA ASP A 65 -10.29 7.00 15.75
C ASP A 65 -11.50 6.80 16.67
N ASP A 66 -12.23 5.68 16.53
CA ASP A 66 -13.45 5.43 17.29
C ASP A 66 -13.17 5.01 18.74
N ASP A 67 -12.11 4.22 18.96
CA ASP A 67 -11.74 3.64 20.24
C ASP A 67 -10.30 3.94 20.69
N LEU A 68 -9.56 4.74 19.92
CA LEU A 68 -8.14 5.05 20.15
C LEU A 68 -7.25 3.80 20.25
N ALA A 69 -7.70 2.66 19.73
CA ALA A 69 -6.90 1.45 19.71
C ALA A 69 -5.66 1.68 18.84
N LYS A 70 -4.50 1.27 19.38
CA LYS A 70 -3.21 1.27 18.71
C LYS A 70 -2.88 -0.17 18.35
N MET A 71 -2.90 -0.51 17.07
CA MET A 71 -2.52 -1.84 16.59
C MET A 71 -1.14 -1.78 15.97
N THR A 72 -0.16 -2.43 16.59
CA THR A 72 1.24 -2.44 16.15
C THR A 72 1.57 -3.79 15.51
N ILE A 73 2.24 -3.77 14.35
CA ILE A 73 2.59 -4.96 13.59
C ILE A 73 4.04 -4.92 13.15
N LYS A 74 4.72 -6.06 13.32
CA LYS A 74 6.10 -6.29 12.91
C LYS A 74 6.19 -7.63 12.21
N VAL A 75 7.24 -7.82 11.42
CA VAL A 75 7.56 -9.12 10.84
C VAL A 75 8.91 -9.56 11.37
N THR A 76 8.97 -10.77 11.90
CA THR A 76 10.17 -11.38 12.47
C THR A 76 11.07 -11.94 11.35
N LYS A 77 12.31 -12.30 11.69
CA LYS A 77 13.38 -12.61 10.71
C LYS A 77 13.15 -13.88 9.85
N ASN A 78 12.07 -14.64 10.06
CA ASN A 78 11.82 -15.94 9.40
C ASN A 78 10.42 -16.06 8.75
N CYS A 79 9.89 -14.96 8.20
CA CYS A 79 8.56 -14.98 7.60
C CYS A 79 8.59 -15.53 6.17
N ASN A 80 8.29 -16.83 6.00
CA ASN A 80 8.04 -17.47 4.69
C ASN A 80 6.55 -17.46 4.32
N PHE A 81 5.80 -16.50 4.85
CA PHE A 81 4.35 -16.53 4.81
C PHE A 81 3.79 -15.51 3.81
N VAL A 82 2.77 -15.92 3.04
CA VAL A 82 2.09 -15.04 2.07
C VAL A 82 1.09 -14.15 2.80
N PRO A 83 1.25 -12.81 2.77
CA PRO A 83 0.41 -11.88 3.53
C PRO A 83 -0.95 -11.65 2.84
N THR A 84 -1.77 -12.71 2.77
CA THR A 84 -3.15 -12.65 2.27
C THR A 84 -4.06 -11.86 3.20
N GLU A 85 -5.14 -11.28 2.69
CA GLU A 85 -6.16 -10.59 3.48
C GLU A 85 -6.67 -11.47 4.62
N LYS A 86 -7.04 -12.72 4.31
CA LYS A 86 -7.53 -13.68 5.30
C LYS A 86 -6.55 -13.87 6.46
N ALA A 87 -5.27 -14.01 6.15
CA ALA A 87 -4.26 -14.30 7.16
C ALA A 87 -3.97 -13.12 8.08
N ILE A 88 -3.78 -11.93 7.49
CA ILE A 88 -3.55 -10.70 8.26
C ILE A 88 -4.74 -10.40 9.15
N ILE A 89 -5.97 -10.52 8.64
CA ILE A 89 -7.18 -10.25 9.41
C ILE A 89 -7.39 -11.30 10.51
N SER A 90 -6.96 -12.55 10.27
CA SER A 90 -6.98 -13.59 11.32
C SER A 90 -6.05 -13.24 12.47
N LEU A 91 -4.84 -12.76 12.16
CA LEU A 91 -3.88 -12.29 13.17
C LEU A 91 -4.43 -11.09 13.95
N TRP A 92 -4.97 -10.08 13.26
CA TRP A 92 -5.61 -8.93 13.92
C TRP A 92 -6.74 -9.35 14.84
N LYS A 93 -7.58 -10.30 14.41
CA LYS A 93 -8.68 -10.80 15.23
C LYS A 93 -8.17 -11.42 16.52
N LYS A 94 -7.15 -12.27 16.44
CA LYS A 94 -6.54 -12.90 17.62
C LYS A 94 -5.93 -11.86 18.56
N ALA A 95 -5.25 -10.84 18.03
CA ALA A 95 -4.71 -9.74 18.83
C ALA A 95 -5.81 -8.89 19.49
N ALA A 96 -6.89 -8.60 18.77
CA ALA A 96 -8.05 -7.89 19.33
C ALA A 96 -8.80 -8.71 20.40
N GLN A 97 -8.75 -10.05 20.33
CA GLN A 97 -9.30 -10.93 21.38
C GLN A 97 -8.43 -10.96 22.65
N LYS A 98 -7.15 -10.60 22.54
CA LYS A 98 -6.16 -10.64 23.61
C LYS A 98 -5.46 -9.28 23.71
N LEU A 99 -6.24 -8.26 24.07
CA LEU A 99 -5.77 -6.88 24.16
C LEU A 99 -4.53 -6.75 25.07
N ASN A 100 -3.63 -5.85 24.71
CA ASN A 100 -2.34 -5.61 25.37
C ASN A 100 -1.40 -6.83 25.42
N THR A 101 -1.68 -7.88 24.64
CA THR A 101 -0.83 -9.07 24.52
C THR A 101 -0.30 -9.19 23.09
N THR A 102 1.02 -9.38 22.94
CA THR A 102 1.62 -9.67 21.63
C THR A 102 1.22 -11.06 21.16
N ILE A 103 0.63 -11.13 19.97
CA ILE A 103 0.33 -12.37 19.28
C ILE A 103 1.36 -12.56 18.17
N GLU A 104 2.08 -13.67 18.22
CA GLU A 104 3.00 -14.08 17.17
C GLU A 104 2.38 -15.21 16.35
N GLU A 105 2.33 -15.04 15.03
CA GLU A 105 1.85 -16.07 14.11
C GLU A 105 2.46 -15.87 12.73
N ASN A 106 2.92 -16.97 12.11
CA ASN A 106 3.47 -16.98 10.75
C ASN A 106 4.61 -15.97 10.53
N GLY A 107 5.46 -15.77 11.54
CA GLY A 107 6.57 -14.81 11.49
C GLY A 107 6.12 -13.35 11.55
N MET A 108 4.89 -13.07 11.99
CA MET A 108 4.41 -11.72 12.26
C MET A 108 4.09 -11.58 13.74
N GLU A 109 4.38 -10.42 14.31
CA GLU A 109 3.94 -10.01 15.63
C GLU A 109 2.84 -8.95 15.48
N CYS A 110 1.76 -9.09 16.23
CA CYS A 110 0.67 -8.12 16.28
C CYS A 110 0.24 -7.90 17.73
N VAL A 111 0.13 -6.64 18.13
CA VAL A 111 -0.41 -6.26 19.44
C VAL A 111 -1.48 -5.18 19.25
N VAL A 112 -2.59 -5.31 19.96
CA VAL A 112 -3.65 -4.28 20.00
C VAL A 112 -3.69 -3.72 21.41
N GLU A 113 -3.30 -2.45 21.54
CA GLU A 113 -3.26 -1.73 22.79
C GLU A 113 -4.43 -0.75 22.88
N ILE A 114 -5.07 -0.72 24.04
CA ILE A 114 -6.10 0.26 24.37
C ILE A 114 -5.82 0.77 25.77
N ASP A 115 -5.95 2.08 25.99
CA ASP A 115 -5.83 2.65 27.32
C ASP A 115 -6.93 2.02 28.21
N PRO A 116 -6.60 1.41 29.37
CA PRO A 116 -7.58 0.80 30.27
C PRO A 116 -8.70 1.77 30.70
N THR A 117 -8.38 3.07 30.81
CA THR A 117 -9.36 4.13 31.10
C THR A 117 -10.36 4.33 29.96
N TYR A 118 -10.03 3.88 28.75
CA TYR A 118 -10.94 3.84 27.61
C TYR A 118 -11.81 2.58 27.60
N GLN A 119 -11.28 1.49 28.14
CA GLN A 119 -11.84 0.14 28.08
C GLN A 119 -13.03 -0.07 29.02
N SER A 120 -13.00 0.50 30.23
CA SER A 120 -14.12 0.48 31.18
C SER A 120 -15.39 1.11 30.60
N ASP A 121 -15.22 2.14 29.76
CA ASP A 121 -16.32 2.86 29.15
C ASP A 121 -16.77 2.25 27.82
N THR A 122 -15.88 1.65 27.02
CA THR A 122 -16.26 1.00 25.75
C THR A 122 -16.85 -0.39 25.92
N LEU A 123 -16.49 -1.13 26.98
CA LEU A 123 -17.18 -2.39 27.34
C LEU A 123 -18.58 -2.12 27.91
N SER A 124 -18.77 -0.98 28.57
CA SER A 124 -20.09 -0.47 29.01
C SER A 124 -20.88 0.16 27.85
N ALA A 125 -20.20 0.76 26.88
CA ALA A 125 -20.75 1.36 25.65
C ALA A 125 -20.48 0.48 24.42
N GLY A 126 -20.58 -0.85 24.58
CA GLY A 126 -20.48 -1.79 23.47
C GLY A 126 -21.43 -1.36 22.35
N ASN A 127 -20.90 -1.20 21.13
CA ASN A 127 -21.57 -0.88 19.87
C ASN A 127 -22.11 0.55 19.68
N ARG A 128 -21.25 1.49 19.26
CA ARG A 128 -21.72 2.63 18.46
C ARG A 128 -22.46 2.10 17.21
N PRO A 129 -23.69 2.55 16.88
CA PRO A 129 -24.41 2.17 15.66
C PRO A 129 -23.80 2.71 14.37
N SER A 130 -22.73 3.52 14.44
CA SER A 130 -21.94 3.88 13.27
C SER A 130 -21.26 2.68 12.60
N GLY A 131 -20.99 1.60 13.36
CA GLY A 131 -20.50 0.32 12.83
C GLY A 131 -21.61 -0.72 12.56
N LEU A 132 -22.88 -0.35 12.72
CA LEU A 132 -24.01 -1.24 12.44
C LEU A 132 -24.51 -0.98 11.01
N ASP A 133 -24.20 -1.92 10.12
CA ASP A 133 -24.34 -1.75 8.68
C ASP A 133 -25.80 -1.77 8.24
N SER A 134 -26.64 -2.54 8.92
CA SER A 134 -28.06 -2.65 8.59
C SER A 134 -28.95 -1.83 9.52
N LYS A 135 -30.05 -1.34 8.96
CA LYS A 135 -31.17 -0.76 9.70
C LYS A 135 -31.65 -1.66 10.85
N ARG A 136 -31.63 -2.98 10.63
CA ARG A 136 -31.98 -4.00 11.63
C ARG A 136 -31.05 -3.98 12.83
N GLN A 137 -29.74 -4.02 12.59
CA GLN A 137 -28.76 -4.00 13.67
C GLN A 137 -28.84 -2.72 14.51
N VAL A 138 -29.01 -1.55 13.88
CA VAL A 138 -29.18 -0.28 14.62
C VAL A 138 -30.40 -0.34 15.55
N LEU A 139 -31.50 -0.93 15.08
CA LEU A 139 -32.70 -1.10 15.88
C LEU A 139 -32.53 -2.13 17.01
N GLU A 140 -31.97 -3.30 16.71
CA GLU A 140 -31.66 -4.34 17.72
C GLU A 140 -30.79 -3.75 18.84
N TYR A 141 -29.82 -2.92 18.47
CA TYR A 141 -28.96 -2.24 19.41
C TYR A 141 -29.73 -1.26 20.30
N LEU A 142 -30.50 -0.35 19.68
CA LEU A 142 -31.31 0.60 20.44
C LEU A 142 -32.26 -0.13 21.41
N GLN A 143 -32.95 -1.17 20.94
CA GLN A 143 -33.89 -1.93 21.76
C GLN A 143 -33.22 -2.70 22.91
N LYS A 144 -31.98 -3.15 22.72
CA LYS A 144 -31.23 -3.88 23.73
C LYS A 144 -30.62 -2.98 24.81
N HIS A 145 -30.22 -1.76 24.45
CA HIS A 145 -29.38 -0.92 25.32
C HIS A 145 -30.05 0.36 25.83
N CYS A 146 -31.12 0.83 25.17
CA CYS A 146 -31.86 1.99 25.67
C CYS A 146 -32.87 1.57 26.73
N PRO A 147 -33.06 2.38 27.80
CA PRO A 147 -34.16 2.18 28.74
C PRO A 147 -35.51 2.11 28.02
N MET A 148 -36.40 1.25 28.49
CA MET A 148 -37.74 1.08 27.87
C MET A 148 -38.54 2.38 27.78
N GLU A 149 -38.34 3.31 28.71
CA GLU A 149 -38.98 4.64 28.71
C GLU A 149 -38.48 5.52 27.55
N PHE A 150 -37.17 5.48 27.26
CA PHE A 150 -36.60 6.15 26.10
C PHE A 150 -37.11 5.52 24.79
N LEU A 151 -37.19 4.19 24.74
CA LEU A 151 -37.72 3.50 23.57
C LEU A 151 -39.20 3.82 23.31
N ARG A 152 -40.03 3.91 24.36
CA ARG A 152 -41.42 4.33 24.26
C ARG A 152 -41.54 5.76 23.73
N SER A 153 -40.73 6.70 24.24
CA SER A 153 -40.79 8.11 23.80
C SER A 153 -40.38 8.32 22.34
N LYS A 154 -39.59 7.39 21.78
CA LYS A 154 -39.16 7.41 20.37
C LYS A 154 -39.93 6.42 19.48
N GLY A 155 -40.97 5.75 20.01
CA GLY A 155 -41.79 4.79 19.27
C GLY A 155 -41.05 3.51 18.84
N LEU A 156 -39.98 3.14 19.53
CA LEU A 156 -39.13 1.98 19.24
C LEU A 156 -39.41 0.77 20.14
N ASN A 157 -40.48 0.76 20.94
CA ASN A 157 -40.83 -0.32 21.86
C ASN A 157 -41.71 -1.44 21.24
N SER A 158 -42.04 -1.35 19.96
CA SER A 158 -42.81 -2.37 19.23
C SER A 158 -41.95 -3.53 18.73
N ASN A 159 -42.58 -4.57 18.19
CA ASN A 159 -41.87 -5.67 17.52
C ASN A 159 -40.95 -5.12 16.41
N MET A 160 -39.72 -5.62 16.36
CA MET A 160 -38.68 -5.20 15.43
C MET A 160 -39.16 -5.15 13.97
N THR A 161 -39.93 -6.14 13.54
CA THR A 161 -40.43 -6.25 12.16
C THR A 161 -41.34 -5.08 11.77
N VAL A 162 -42.13 -4.58 12.72
CA VAL A 162 -43.06 -3.45 12.51
C VAL A 162 -42.27 -2.15 12.35
N ILE A 163 -41.29 -1.93 13.23
CA ILE A 163 -40.44 -0.73 13.20
C ILE A 163 -39.56 -0.73 11.95
N LEU A 164 -39.05 -1.89 11.53
CA LEU A 164 -38.29 -2.03 10.29
C LEU A 164 -39.11 -1.78 9.02
N ARG A 165 -40.43 -1.76 9.08
CA ARG A 165 -41.27 -1.30 7.95
C ARG A 165 -41.50 0.21 7.98
N LYS A 166 -41.58 0.82 9.17
CA LYS A 166 -42.02 2.22 9.35
C LYS A 166 -40.89 3.26 9.45
N THR A 167 -39.73 2.88 9.98
CA THR A 167 -38.61 3.81 10.22
C THR A 167 -37.56 3.67 9.13
N ASN A 168 -36.57 4.55 8.98
CA ASN A 168 -35.40 4.33 8.13
C ASN A 168 -34.09 4.40 8.94
N LYS A 169 -32.96 3.97 8.37
CA LYS A 169 -31.67 3.95 9.09
C LYS A 169 -31.28 5.33 9.62
N LYS A 170 -31.52 6.39 8.84
CA LYS A 170 -31.19 7.78 9.22
C LYS A 170 -31.96 8.22 10.47
N ALA A 171 -33.25 7.90 10.54
CA ALA A 171 -34.08 8.19 11.72
C ALA A 171 -33.62 7.40 12.96
N LEU A 172 -33.26 6.13 12.82
CA LEU A 172 -32.71 5.34 13.93
C LEU A 172 -31.37 5.90 14.43
N ILE A 173 -30.49 6.34 13.53
CA ILE A 173 -29.23 7.02 13.90
C ILE A 173 -29.51 8.34 14.64
N ALA A 174 -30.52 9.10 14.22
CA ALA A 174 -30.91 10.33 14.93
C ALA A 174 -31.39 10.01 16.36
N VAL A 175 -32.22 8.99 16.53
CA VAL A 175 -32.68 8.52 17.84
C VAL A 175 -31.50 8.08 18.72
N PHE A 176 -30.53 7.37 18.16
CA PHE A 176 -29.31 7.01 18.88
C PHE A 176 -28.53 8.25 19.34
N ASN A 177 -28.36 9.25 18.48
CA ASN A 177 -27.66 10.48 18.84
C ASN A 177 -28.39 11.26 19.95
N ASP A 178 -29.73 11.28 19.92
CA ASP A 178 -30.55 11.87 20.96
C ASP A 178 -30.36 11.15 22.30
N TRP A 179 -30.38 9.81 22.27
CA TRP A 179 -30.11 8.98 23.44
C TRP A 179 -28.74 9.34 24.02
N LYS A 180 -27.71 9.33 23.18
CA LYS A 180 -26.32 9.64 23.57
C LYS A 180 -26.22 11.03 24.21
N LYS A 181 -26.85 12.05 23.63
CA LYS A 181 -26.88 13.41 24.21
C LYS A 181 -27.58 13.42 25.58
N ALA A 182 -28.61 12.62 25.77
CA ALA A 182 -29.34 12.53 27.04
C ALA A 182 -28.52 11.80 28.12
N THR A 183 -27.86 10.69 27.80
CA THR A 183 -27.00 9.95 28.74
C THR A 183 -25.68 10.67 29.04
N GLN A 184 -25.17 11.50 28.11
CA GLN A 184 -23.93 12.25 28.33
C GLN A 184 -24.08 13.49 29.24
N LYS A 185 -25.30 13.88 29.63
CA LYS A 185 -25.51 15.03 30.53
C LYS A 185 -24.95 14.86 31.95
N GLY A 186 -24.42 13.69 32.31
CA GLY A 186 -23.81 13.41 33.62
C GLY A 186 -22.33 13.00 33.60
N PHE A 187 -21.69 12.94 32.42
CA PHE A 187 -20.28 12.57 32.31
C PHE A 187 -19.48 13.78 31.80
N PRO A 188 -18.33 14.14 32.42
CA PRO A 188 -17.51 15.23 31.93
C PRO A 188 -17.15 15.00 30.46
N ALA A 189 -17.21 16.07 29.65
CA ALA A 189 -16.84 15.99 28.24
C ALA A 189 -15.43 15.40 28.13
N ARG A 190 -15.33 14.24 27.47
CA ARG A 190 -14.09 13.48 27.34
C ARG A 190 -13.02 14.36 26.70
N ASP A 191 -11.89 14.54 27.38
CA ASP A 191 -10.75 15.22 26.79
C ASP A 191 -10.00 14.27 25.84
N ASP A 192 -10.61 14.04 24.68
CA ASP A 192 -10.01 13.27 23.58
C ASP A 192 -8.63 13.84 23.17
N ALA A 193 -8.37 15.13 23.42
CA ALA A 193 -7.09 15.75 23.08
C ALA A 193 -5.98 15.29 24.03
N SER A 194 -6.22 15.29 25.35
CA SER A 194 -5.26 14.77 26.34
C SER A 194 -4.96 13.30 26.12
N GLN A 195 -5.96 12.48 25.77
CA GLN A 195 -5.73 11.06 25.49
C GLN A 195 -4.91 10.85 24.21
N ARG A 196 -5.23 11.57 23.12
CA ARG A 196 -4.40 11.55 21.90
C ARG A 196 -2.98 12.06 22.17
N GLN A 197 -2.82 13.05 23.04
CA GLN A 197 -1.50 13.56 23.44
C GLN A 197 -0.66 12.47 24.12
N LYS A 198 -1.24 11.75 25.10
CA LYS A 198 -0.58 10.61 25.73
C LYS A 198 -0.21 9.53 24.72
N LEU A 199 -1.11 9.26 23.79
CA LEU A 199 -0.91 8.21 22.78
C LEU A 199 0.21 8.56 21.79
N PHE A 200 0.23 9.78 21.26
CA PHE A 200 1.33 10.24 20.41
C PHE A 200 2.66 10.26 21.16
N HIS A 201 2.66 10.70 22.43
CA HIS A 201 3.86 10.65 23.26
C HIS A 201 4.37 9.21 23.42
N HIS A 202 3.48 8.27 23.70
CA HIS A 202 3.82 6.86 23.83
C HIS A 202 4.31 6.24 22.49
N ILE A 203 3.71 6.59 21.35
CA ILE A 203 4.15 6.10 20.03
C ILE A 203 5.56 6.59 19.68
N LEU A 204 5.86 7.85 20.02
CA LEU A 204 7.15 8.50 19.77
C LEU A 204 8.24 8.05 20.74
N ASN A 205 7.88 7.65 21.96
CA ASN A 205 8.82 7.09 22.93
C ASN A 205 9.20 5.65 22.55
N THR A 206 10.35 5.46 21.90
CA THR A 206 10.89 4.13 21.62
C THR A 206 11.65 3.61 22.85
N GLU A 207 11.06 2.68 23.60
CA GLU A 207 11.64 2.13 24.84
C GLU A 207 13.02 1.46 24.66
N LYS A 208 13.38 1.08 23.43
CA LYS A 208 14.45 0.11 23.19
C LYS A 208 15.87 0.66 23.28
N GLU A 209 16.12 1.96 23.10
CA GLU A 209 17.49 2.50 23.12
C GLU A 209 17.49 3.96 23.59
N LYS A 210 17.89 4.19 24.86
CA LYS A 210 18.02 5.55 25.43
C LYS A 210 18.97 6.47 24.63
N SER A 211 19.77 5.92 23.71
CA SER A 211 20.75 6.64 22.89
C SER A 211 20.26 6.99 21.48
N THR A 212 19.10 6.49 21.04
CA THR A 212 18.68 6.64 19.64
C THR A 212 17.80 7.88 19.47
N ARG A 213 18.26 8.83 18.66
CA ARG A 213 17.53 10.08 18.35
C ARG A 213 16.19 9.73 17.71
N VAL A 214 15.10 10.41 18.07
CA VAL A 214 13.79 10.23 17.42
C VAL A 214 13.49 11.43 16.53
N ILE A 215 13.02 11.19 15.31
CA ILE A 215 12.55 12.20 14.37
C ILE A 215 11.12 11.85 13.96
N ALA A 216 10.21 12.81 14.06
CA ALA A 216 8.84 12.67 13.61
C ALA A 216 8.68 13.27 12.20
N GLY A 217 7.84 12.66 11.38
CA GLY A 217 7.47 13.21 10.07
C GLY A 217 5.97 13.12 9.81
N THR A 218 5.42 14.08 9.07
CA THR A 218 4.06 14.02 8.53
C THR A 218 4.14 13.85 7.02
N LEU A 219 3.42 12.87 6.49
CA LEU A 219 3.33 12.61 5.07
C LEU A 219 2.05 13.20 4.49
N HIS A 220 2.20 14.20 3.61
CA HIS A 220 1.07 14.86 2.96
C HIS A 220 1.47 15.39 1.58
N GLU A 221 0.54 15.35 0.63
CA GLU A 221 0.76 15.79 -0.76
C GLU A 221 1.09 17.29 -0.92
N MET A 222 0.82 18.08 0.13
CA MET A 222 1.07 19.52 0.17
C MET A 222 2.50 19.88 0.57
N PHE A 223 3.27 18.93 1.09
CA PHE A 223 4.67 19.15 1.43
C PHE A 223 5.58 19.04 0.20
N GLN A 224 6.82 19.51 0.37
CA GLN A 224 7.86 19.34 -0.63
C GLN A 224 8.15 17.85 -0.86
N GLU A 225 8.45 17.49 -2.10
CA GLU A 225 8.90 16.15 -2.43
C GLU A 225 10.19 15.81 -1.68
N PHE A 226 10.20 14.65 -1.05
CA PHE A 226 11.27 14.17 -0.23
C PHE A 226 12.50 13.88 -1.13
N PRO A 227 13.65 14.53 -0.89
CA PRO A 227 14.76 14.54 -1.84
C PRO A 227 15.64 13.28 -1.70
N CYS A 228 15.11 12.11 -2.08
CA CYS A 228 15.82 10.81 -2.03
C CYS A 228 17.05 10.70 -2.95
N TYR A 229 17.45 11.75 -3.68
CA TYR A 229 18.36 11.64 -4.83
C TYR A 229 19.42 12.74 -4.89
N GLY A 230 20.45 12.50 -5.73
CA GLY A 230 21.46 13.49 -6.11
C GLY A 230 22.82 13.27 -5.43
N LEU A 231 23.86 13.99 -5.87
CA LEU A 231 25.22 13.91 -5.31
C LEU A 231 25.26 14.11 -3.79
N ALA A 232 24.31 14.90 -3.30
CA ALA A 232 24.14 15.19 -1.91
C ALA A 232 23.92 13.89 -1.08
N THR A 233 23.30 12.81 -1.60
CA THR A 233 23.12 11.57 -0.80
C THR A 233 24.43 10.82 -0.50
N LYS A 234 25.58 11.28 -1.00
CA LYS A 234 26.89 10.61 -0.88
C LYS A 234 27.88 11.25 0.10
N GLU A 235 27.52 12.34 0.79
CA GLU A 235 28.44 12.88 1.80
C GLU A 235 28.64 11.85 2.92
N ASN A 236 29.89 11.41 3.11
CA ASN A 236 30.32 10.52 4.19
C ASN A 236 30.29 11.26 5.55
N LYS A 237 29.16 11.86 5.90
CA LYS A 237 28.91 12.26 7.29
C LYS A 237 28.57 10.97 8.05
N GLU A 238 29.22 10.77 9.18
CA GLU A 238 28.83 9.72 10.12
C GLU A 238 27.40 10.02 10.59
N VAL A 239 26.43 9.21 10.14
CA VAL A 239 25.02 9.40 10.49
C VAL A 239 24.76 8.71 11.82
N VAL A 240 24.50 9.51 12.84
CA VAL A 240 24.07 9.03 14.15
C VAL A 240 22.79 8.19 14.00
N PRO A 241 22.70 6.99 14.58
CA PRO A 241 21.48 6.20 14.54
C PRO A 241 20.25 6.93 15.06
N PHE A 242 19.15 6.79 14.34
CA PHE A 242 17.89 7.42 14.68
C PHE A 242 16.68 6.56 14.36
N SER A 243 15.55 6.90 14.98
CA SER A 243 14.24 6.32 14.70
C SER A 243 13.37 7.35 14.00
N LEU A 244 12.94 7.04 12.77
CA LEU A 244 12.01 7.86 12.01
C LEU A 244 10.58 7.37 12.23
N VAL A 245 9.71 8.25 12.75
CA VAL A 245 8.29 7.98 12.98
C VAL A 245 7.44 8.83 12.04
N LEU A 246 6.88 8.22 11.00
CA LEU A 246 6.09 8.91 9.98
C LEU A 246 4.59 8.73 10.21
N PHE A 247 3.84 9.83 10.25
CA PHE A 247 2.39 9.84 10.33
C PHE A 247 1.77 10.07 8.96
N LEU A 248 0.88 9.18 8.54
CA LEU A 248 0.26 9.18 7.21
C LEU A 248 -1.23 8.81 7.30
N GLY A 249 -2.05 9.45 6.46
CA GLY A 249 -3.44 9.06 6.26
C GLY A 249 -3.55 7.72 5.52
N ALA A 250 -4.40 6.81 6.00
CA ALA A 250 -4.68 5.54 5.32
C ALA A 250 -6.14 5.43 4.87
N VAL A 251 -7.06 5.49 5.82
CA VAL A 251 -8.52 5.46 5.55
C VAL A 251 -9.12 6.86 5.68
N ARG A 252 -8.45 7.70 6.45
CA ARG A 252 -8.74 9.12 6.63
C ARG A 252 -7.44 9.89 6.75
N ASP A 253 -7.51 11.18 6.48
CA ASP A 253 -6.39 12.08 6.71
C ASP A 253 -6.26 12.46 8.18
N MET A 254 -5.10 13.01 8.51
CA MET A 254 -4.86 13.65 9.80
C MET A 254 -5.70 14.92 9.89
N SER A 255 -6.52 15.03 10.94
CA SER A 255 -7.26 16.25 11.16
C SER A 255 -6.33 17.39 11.60
N PRO A 256 -6.67 18.67 11.34
CA PRO A 256 -5.88 19.80 11.82
C PRO A 256 -5.64 19.77 13.33
N LYS A 257 -6.64 19.32 14.11
CA LYS A 257 -6.54 19.16 15.56
C LYS A 257 -5.52 18.09 15.95
N GLU A 258 -5.52 16.94 15.27
CA GLU A 258 -4.51 15.89 15.52
C GLU A 258 -3.10 16.38 15.18
N ASN A 259 -2.94 17.11 14.07
CA ASN A 259 -1.65 17.69 13.69
C ASN A 259 -1.14 18.69 14.76
N GLN A 260 -2.02 19.55 15.28
CA GLN A 260 -1.68 20.47 16.39
C GLN A 260 -1.26 19.72 17.67
N ILE A 261 -1.96 18.64 18.01
CA ILE A 261 -1.59 17.80 19.16
C ILE A 261 -0.21 17.16 18.92
N LEU A 262 0.04 16.60 17.75
CA LEU A 262 1.34 16.02 17.38
C LEU A 262 2.46 17.06 17.48
N GLN A 263 2.27 18.25 16.91
CA GLN A 263 3.21 19.38 17.01
C GLN A 263 3.50 19.74 18.47
N SER A 264 2.46 19.81 19.32
CA SER A 264 2.63 20.09 20.75
C SER A 264 3.39 18.99 21.49
N VAL A 265 3.16 17.71 21.15
CA VAL A 265 3.88 16.58 21.75
C VAL A 265 5.34 16.62 21.33
N CYS A 266 5.62 16.78 20.04
CA CYS A 266 6.98 16.86 19.51
C CYS A 266 7.75 18.03 20.13
N LYS A 267 7.17 19.22 20.19
CA LYS A 267 7.78 20.40 20.82
C LYS A 267 8.10 20.18 22.29
N LYS A 268 7.19 19.55 23.05
CA LYS A 268 7.39 19.28 24.48
C LYS A 268 8.47 18.22 24.73
N ALA A 269 8.60 17.25 23.84
CA ALA A 269 9.57 16.16 23.92
C ALA A 269 10.91 16.48 23.22
N ASP A 270 11.08 17.69 22.69
CA ASP A 270 12.23 18.10 21.86
C ASP A 270 12.49 17.15 20.67
N ILE A 271 11.41 16.65 20.06
CA ILE A 271 11.46 15.77 18.88
C ILE A 271 11.27 16.63 17.64
N PRO A 272 12.24 16.66 16.71
CA PRO A 272 12.06 17.37 15.45
C PRO A 272 10.90 16.80 14.64
N LEU A 273 10.09 17.68 14.06
CA LEU A 273 8.94 17.32 13.22
C LEU A 273 9.11 17.90 11.82
N VAL A 274 9.15 17.04 10.81
CA VAL A 274 9.27 17.43 9.39
C VAL A 274 8.00 17.13 8.59
N GLY A 275 7.76 17.91 7.55
CA GLY A 275 6.72 17.63 6.54
C GLY A 275 7.37 17.08 5.27
N ILE A 276 6.89 15.94 4.78
CA ILE A 276 7.47 15.27 3.61
C ILE A 276 6.39 14.76 2.65
N ARG A 277 6.73 14.65 1.36
CA ARG A 277 5.90 14.00 0.34
C ARG A 277 6.72 12.97 -0.44
N PHE A 278 6.21 11.76 -0.65
CA PHE A 278 6.85 10.81 -1.55
C PHE A 278 6.24 10.87 -2.95
N GLY A 279 7.06 11.23 -3.92
CA GLY A 279 6.67 11.33 -5.33
C GLY A 279 5.99 12.64 -5.72
N MET A 280 5.84 12.82 -7.03
CA MET A 280 5.21 13.99 -7.64
C MET A 280 3.68 13.87 -7.74
N VAL A 281 3.15 12.65 -7.74
CA VAL A 281 1.74 12.35 -7.98
C VAL A 281 1.14 11.74 -6.71
N PRO A 282 -0.07 12.14 -6.29
CA PRO A 282 -0.79 11.45 -5.25
C PRO A 282 -1.03 9.99 -5.63
N GLU A 283 -0.64 9.08 -4.74
CA GLU A 283 -0.80 7.63 -4.93
C GLU A 283 -1.52 7.04 -3.71
N PHE A 284 -2.01 5.80 -3.84
CA PHE A 284 -2.57 5.09 -2.69
C PHE A 284 -1.53 4.93 -1.59
N THR A 285 -1.97 5.03 -0.33
CA THR A 285 -1.13 4.87 0.87
C THR A 285 -0.21 3.65 0.78
N SER A 286 -0.71 2.50 0.32
CA SER A 286 0.09 1.29 0.17
C SER A 286 1.26 1.45 -0.82
N LYS A 287 1.10 2.22 -1.90
CA LYS A 287 2.18 2.51 -2.86
C LYS A 287 3.21 3.47 -2.25
N ILE A 288 2.75 4.50 -1.53
CA ILE A 288 3.64 5.41 -0.78
C ILE A 288 4.53 4.61 0.18
N LEU A 289 3.95 3.65 0.90
CA LEU A 289 4.70 2.79 1.82
C LEU A 289 5.68 1.85 1.11
N SER A 290 5.33 1.34 -0.07
CA SER A 290 6.26 0.54 -0.89
C SER A 290 7.45 1.39 -1.38
N ILE A 291 7.21 2.63 -1.80
CA ILE A 291 8.26 3.58 -2.20
C ILE A 291 9.15 3.95 -1.01
N LEU A 292 8.55 4.24 0.14
CA LEU A 292 9.30 4.50 1.37
C LEU A 292 10.16 3.28 1.76
N SER A 293 9.60 2.08 1.66
CA SER A 293 10.32 0.82 1.88
C SER A 293 11.49 0.64 0.91
N PHE A 294 11.27 0.96 -0.36
CA PHE A 294 12.29 0.95 -1.40
C PHE A 294 13.46 1.88 -1.04
N HIS A 295 13.17 3.12 -0.67
CA HIS A 295 14.20 4.08 -0.29
C HIS A 295 14.92 3.69 0.99
N HIS A 296 14.19 3.16 1.97
CA HIS A 296 14.77 2.65 3.21
C HIS A 296 15.74 1.51 2.94
N PHE A 297 15.33 0.53 2.12
CA PHE A 297 16.18 -0.57 1.69
C PHE A 297 17.51 -0.12 1.06
N HIS A 298 17.47 0.94 0.26
CA HIS A 298 18.65 1.50 -0.41
C HIS A 298 19.41 2.56 0.41
N ASN A 299 19.13 2.70 1.71
CA ASN A 299 19.73 3.71 2.59
C ASN A 299 19.56 5.15 2.09
N ALA A 300 18.50 5.40 1.33
CA ALA A 300 18.24 6.70 0.69
C ALA A 300 17.32 7.61 1.51
N VAL A 301 16.99 7.23 2.76
CA VAL A 301 16.13 8.01 3.66
C VAL A 301 16.96 8.86 4.63
N SER A 302 18.06 8.32 5.15
CA SER A 302 18.74 8.89 6.32
C SER A 302 19.35 10.27 6.06
N VAL A 303 20.16 10.37 5.00
CA VAL A 303 20.83 11.63 4.64
C VAL A 303 19.84 12.74 4.26
N PRO A 304 18.79 12.48 3.44
CA PRO A 304 17.78 13.51 3.15
C PRO A 304 17.02 14.01 4.38
N ILE A 305 16.72 13.15 5.36
CA ILE A 305 16.06 13.59 6.61
C ILE A 305 16.96 14.57 7.37
N GLU A 306 18.23 14.25 7.58
CA GLU A 306 19.15 15.15 8.32
C GLU A 306 19.26 16.51 7.65
N ARG A 307 19.26 16.57 6.32
CA ARG A 307 19.24 17.86 5.60
C ARG A 307 17.96 18.65 5.79
N LEU A 308 16.81 17.98 5.83
CA LEU A 308 15.55 18.66 6.13
C LEU A 308 15.57 19.27 7.54
N LEU A 309 16.29 18.64 8.47
CA LEU A 309 16.49 19.17 9.82
C LEU A 309 17.47 20.36 9.83
N GLU A 310 18.60 20.27 9.11
CA GLU A 310 19.58 21.36 9.00
C GLU A 310 19.00 22.61 8.31
N SER A 311 18.15 22.43 7.31
CA SER A 311 17.60 23.52 6.51
C SER A 311 16.49 24.33 7.21
N ASN A 312 16.06 23.94 8.42
CA ASN A 312 14.92 24.55 9.15
C ASN A 312 13.66 24.69 8.27
N ALA A 313 13.53 23.90 7.20
CA ALA A 313 12.58 24.10 6.11
C ALA A 313 11.14 23.69 6.46
N GLY A 314 10.77 23.67 7.74
CA GLY A 314 9.46 23.28 8.25
C GLY A 314 8.27 24.13 7.77
N GLN A 315 8.48 25.10 6.87
CA GLN A 315 7.45 26.00 6.35
C GLN A 315 7.53 26.31 4.85
N ALA A 316 8.49 25.76 4.09
CA ALA A 316 8.56 26.04 2.66
C ALA A 316 7.47 25.26 1.92
N ILE A 317 6.35 25.92 1.60
CA ILE A 317 5.43 25.47 0.56
C ILE A 317 6.24 25.50 -0.74
N GLY A 318 6.74 24.34 -1.17
CA GLY A 318 7.61 24.25 -2.34
C GLY A 318 6.98 24.94 -3.55
N GLU A 319 7.80 25.69 -4.29
CA GLU A 319 7.38 26.24 -5.58
C GLU A 319 6.79 25.11 -6.44
N LYS A 320 5.57 25.30 -6.94
CA LYS A 320 4.96 24.37 -7.89
C LYS A 320 5.83 24.35 -9.13
N ILE A 321 6.69 23.35 -9.27
CA ILE A 321 7.51 23.23 -10.46
C ILE A 321 6.56 22.95 -11.63
N SER A 322 6.43 23.92 -12.55
CA SER A 322 5.53 23.83 -13.70
C SER A 322 6.15 22.95 -14.79
N TRP A 323 6.21 21.65 -14.54
CA TRP A 323 6.53 20.69 -15.60
C TRP A 323 5.26 20.43 -16.40
N LYS A 324 5.34 20.57 -17.74
CA LYS A 324 4.32 19.94 -18.60
C LYS A 324 4.62 18.44 -18.59
N PRO A 325 3.76 17.61 -17.98
CA PRO A 325 3.99 16.18 -17.93
C PRO A 325 4.00 15.62 -19.35
N GLU A 326 5.12 15.04 -19.76
CA GLU A 326 5.16 14.27 -20.99
C GLU A 326 4.40 12.95 -20.80
N SER A 327 3.75 12.46 -21.87
CA SER A 327 3.00 11.21 -21.80
C SER A 327 3.98 10.02 -21.84
N HIS A 328 4.24 9.42 -20.69
CA HIS A 328 4.92 8.14 -20.54
C HIS A 328 3.91 6.98 -20.52
N LYS A 329 4.37 5.79 -20.90
CA LYS A 329 3.58 4.56 -20.78
C LYS A 329 4.38 3.51 -20.01
N LEU A 330 3.71 2.82 -19.08
CA LEU A 330 4.23 1.60 -18.47
C LEU A 330 3.34 0.43 -18.90
N ARG A 331 3.91 -0.51 -19.65
CA ARG A 331 3.26 -1.76 -20.05
C ARG A 331 3.87 -2.90 -19.26
N VAL A 332 3.07 -3.55 -18.43
CA VAL A 332 3.48 -4.71 -17.64
C VAL A 332 3.02 -5.96 -18.38
N VAL A 333 3.93 -6.90 -18.68
CA VAL A 333 3.65 -8.19 -19.29
C VAL A 333 3.99 -9.28 -18.29
N CYS A 334 2.97 -9.99 -17.85
CA CYS A 334 3.01 -10.89 -16.72
C CYS A 334 2.72 -12.32 -17.17
N SER A 335 3.70 -13.21 -17.01
CA SER A 335 3.52 -14.66 -17.12
C SER A 335 2.90 -15.17 -15.82
N VAL A 336 1.68 -15.72 -15.93
CA VAL A 336 0.92 -16.28 -14.82
C VAL A 336 1.10 -17.82 -14.84
N PRO A 337 1.73 -18.42 -13.82
CA PRO A 337 2.06 -19.85 -13.79
C PRO A 337 0.86 -20.74 -13.42
N MET A 338 -0.34 -20.41 -13.93
CA MET A 338 -1.55 -21.20 -13.76
C MET A 338 -2.46 -21.09 -14.98
N SER A 339 -3.33 -22.08 -15.16
CA SER A 339 -4.41 -22.03 -16.15
C SER A 339 -5.40 -20.93 -15.80
N SER A 340 -5.99 -20.28 -16.80
CA SER A 340 -7.02 -19.26 -16.57
C SER A 340 -8.25 -19.83 -15.83
N THR A 341 -8.53 -21.12 -16.01
CA THR A 341 -9.61 -21.86 -15.33
C THR A 341 -9.36 -22.09 -13.83
N GLU A 342 -8.11 -21.97 -13.36
CA GLU A 342 -7.75 -22.10 -11.94
C GLU A 342 -7.98 -20.81 -11.14
N ILE A 343 -8.33 -19.71 -11.81
CA ILE A 343 -8.70 -18.46 -11.13
C ILE A 343 -10.03 -18.66 -10.40
N SER A 344 -9.99 -18.53 -9.08
CA SER A 344 -11.12 -18.82 -8.21
C SER A 344 -11.29 -17.75 -7.14
N THR A 345 -12.55 -17.43 -6.83
CA THR A 345 -12.92 -16.59 -5.69
C THR A 345 -13.03 -17.38 -4.39
N ASP A 346 -13.01 -18.72 -4.46
CA ASP A 346 -13.04 -19.58 -3.26
C ASP A 346 -11.78 -19.40 -2.43
N LEU A 347 -11.95 -19.00 -1.17
CA LEU A 347 -10.89 -18.80 -0.20
C LEU A 347 -10.02 -20.05 0.01
N LYS A 348 -10.55 -21.26 -0.16
CA LYS A 348 -9.78 -22.50 0.00
C LYS A 348 -8.86 -22.80 -1.19
N ALA A 349 -9.21 -22.29 -2.36
CA ALA A 349 -8.45 -22.49 -3.59
C ALA A 349 -7.34 -21.44 -3.79
N ARG A 350 -7.31 -20.38 -2.95
CA ARG A 350 -6.32 -19.30 -3.09
C ARG A 350 -4.94 -19.74 -2.63
N CYS A 351 -3.95 -19.44 -3.45
CA CYS A 351 -2.54 -19.67 -3.17
C CYS A 351 -1.72 -18.39 -3.34
N ARG A 352 -0.39 -18.53 -3.24
CA ARG A 352 0.57 -17.43 -3.48
C ARG A 352 0.34 -16.76 -4.83
N THR A 353 0.15 -17.54 -5.89
CA THR A 353 -0.07 -17.02 -7.24
C THR A 353 -1.29 -16.10 -7.32
N HIS A 354 -2.41 -16.46 -6.69
CA HIS A 354 -3.59 -15.56 -6.65
C HIS A 354 -3.27 -14.26 -5.95
N TRP A 355 -2.54 -14.31 -4.83
CA TRP A 355 -2.14 -13.12 -4.10
C TRP A 355 -1.20 -12.23 -4.93
N CYS A 356 -0.13 -12.78 -5.52
CA CYS A 356 0.80 -12.01 -6.38
C CYS A 356 0.04 -11.40 -7.57
N LEU A 357 -0.86 -12.15 -8.19
CA LEU A 357 -1.68 -11.68 -9.31
C LEU A 357 -2.54 -10.48 -8.92
N ILE A 358 -3.23 -10.54 -7.77
CA ILE A 358 -4.03 -9.43 -7.24
C ILE A 358 -3.14 -8.22 -6.98
N ARG A 359 -1.98 -8.42 -6.37
CA ARG A 359 -1.01 -7.35 -6.08
C ARG A 359 -0.52 -6.69 -7.37
N VAL A 360 -0.15 -7.45 -8.40
CA VAL A 360 0.26 -6.93 -9.71
C VAL A 360 -0.87 -6.16 -10.38
N ILE A 361 -2.09 -6.68 -10.38
CA ILE A 361 -3.27 -5.99 -10.92
C ILE A 361 -3.51 -4.65 -10.22
N VAL A 362 -3.55 -4.66 -8.88
CA VAL A 362 -3.80 -3.45 -8.09
C VAL A 362 -2.67 -2.43 -8.28
N CYS A 363 -1.41 -2.85 -8.16
CA CYS A 363 -0.29 -1.91 -8.23
C CYS A 363 -0.10 -1.32 -9.62
N THR A 364 -0.40 -2.09 -10.68
CA THR A 364 -0.33 -1.59 -12.06
C THR A 364 -1.47 -0.63 -12.37
N LEU A 365 -2.71 -0.99 -12.04
CA LEU A 365 -3.89 -0.30 -12.58
C LEU A 365 -4.52 0.73 -11.62
N TRP A 366 -4.41 0.57 -10.30
CA TRP A 366 -5.05 1.50 -9.36
C TRP A 366 -4.16 2.72 -9.08
N ARG A 367 -4.70 3.91 -9.31
CA ARG A 367 -4.12 5.19 -8.91
C ARG A 367 -5.10 6.00 -8.07
N SER A 368 -4.59 6.90 -7.24
CA SER A 368 -5.46 7.86 -6.56
C SER A 368 -6.08 8.77 -7.62
N ARG A 369 -7.41 8.88 -7.64
CA ARG A 369 -8.08 9.82 -8.56
C ARG A 369 -7.77 11.23 -8.07
N LEU A 370 -6.95 11.96 -8.81
CA LEU A 370 -6.82 13.40 -8.64
C LEU A 370 -8.18 14.05 -8.96
N VAL A 371 -8.71 14.75 -7.95
CA VAL A 371 -9.95 15.54 -8.01
C VAL A 371 -9.77 16.83 -8.83
N SER A 372 -8.57 17.10 -9.35
CA SER A 372 -8.31 18.23 -10.22
C SER A 372 -8.25 17.79 -11.67
N SER A 373 -9.15 18.31 -12.49
CA SER A 373 -9.15 18.27 -13.97
C SER A 373 -7.84 18.69 -14.62
N ASP A 374 -6.93 19.31 -13.87
CA ASP A 374 -5.77 20.03 -14.41
C ASP A 374 -4.48 19.20 -14.37
N PHE A 375 -4.48 18.03 -13.72
CA PHE A 375 -3.34 17.12 -13.73
C PHE A 375 -3.60 15.97 -14.68
N SER A 376 -3.31 16.17 -15.97
CA SER A 376 -3.13 15.03 -16.87
C SER A 376 -1.96 14.20 -16.35
N THR A 377 -2.25 13.00 -15.82
CA THR A 377 -1.19 12.10 -15.37
C THR A 377 -0.26 11.79 -16.54
N SER A 378 1.03 12.03 -16.40
CA SER A 378 2.04 11.70 -17.41
C SER A 378 2.05 10.21 -17.73
N LEU A 379 1.80 9.34 -16.76
CA LEU A 379 1.99 7.90 -16.91
C LEU A 379 0.69 7.14 -17.16
N THR A 380 0.58 6.48 -18.31
CA THR A 380 -0.50 5.52 -18.63
C THR A 380 -0.05 4.09 -18.36
N ASN A 381 -0.85 3.30 -17.64
CA ASN A 381 -0.53 1.91 -17.29
C ASN A 381 -1.35 0.89 -18.09
N TYR A 382 -0.68 -0.18 -18.54
CA TYR A 382 -1.30 -1.35 -19.16
C TYR A 382 -0.78 -2.62 -18.49
N LEU A 383 -1.64 -3.62 -18.35
CA LEU A 383 -1.28 -4.93 -17.82
C LEU A 383 -1.70 -6.02 -18.82
N HIS A 384 -0.74 -6.82 -19.26
CA HIS A 384 -0.91 -7.97 -20.12
C HIS A 384 -0.69 -9.23 -19.26
N LEU A 385 -1.70 -10.07 -19.12
CA LEU A 385 -1.61 -11.35 -18.41
C LEU A 385 -1.55 -12.48 -19.42
N MET A 386 -0.62 -13.41 -19.22
CA MET A 386 -0.47 -14.62 -20.04
C MET A 386 -0.59 -15.85 -19.15
N PHE A 387 -1.66 -16.61 -19.32
CA PHE A 387 -1.92 -17.84 -18.56
C PHE A 387 -1.29 -19.05 -19.25
N ARG A 388 -1.11 -20.13 -18.47
CA ARG A 388 -0.46 -21.37 -18.93
C ARG A 388 -1.24 -22.12 -20.02
N ASP A 389 -2.57 -21.96 -20.04
CA ASP A 389 -3.48 -22.51 -21.04
C ASP A 389 -3.54 -21.66 -22.33
N GLY A 390 -2.67 -20.64 -22.44
CA GLY A 390 -2.56 -19.79 -23.62
C GLY A 390 -3.57 -18.66 -23.70
N VAL A 391 -4.46 -18.52 -22.71
CA VAL A 391 -5.36 -17.36 -22.59
C VAL A 391 -4.52 -16.12 -22.28
N THR A 392 -4.82 -15.02 -22.97
CA THR A 392 -4.16 -13.72 -22.75
C THR A 392 -5.19 -12.64 -22.50
N LEU A 393 -4.93 -11.79 -21.51
CA LEU A 393 -5.78 -10.63 -21.20
C LEU A 393 -4.97 -9.35 -21.27
N GLU A 394 -5.52 -8.33 -21.92
CA GLU A 394 -5.04 -6.96 -21.82
C GLU A 394 -6.01 -6.17 -20.93
N LEU A 395 -5.52 -5.70 -19.79
CA LEU A 395 -6.24 -4.87 -18.85
C LEU A 395 -5.67 -3.45 -18.91
N ASN A 396 -6.52 -2.47 -19.17
CA ASN A 396 -6.16 -1.06 -19.05
C ASN A 396 -6.88 -0.42 -17.85
N GLU A 397 -6.24 0.58 -17.27
CA GLU A 397 -6.73 1.28 -16.07
C GLU A 397 -8.13 1.87 -16.31
N ALA A 398 -8.33 2.57 -17.44
CA ALA A 398 -9.57 3.27 -17.76
C ALA A 398 -10.80 2.36 -17.78
N ALA A 399 -10.71 1.17 -18.37
CA ALA A 399 -11.82 0.24 -18.47
C ALA A 399 -11.98 -0.59 -17.18
N PHE A 400 -10.90 -1.19 -16.69
CA PHE A 400 -10.97 -2.16 -15.60
C PHE A 400 -11.29 -1.48 -14.26
N VAL A 401 -10.60 -0.38 -13.94
CA VAL A 401 -10.81 0.34 -12.67
C VAL A 401 -12.15 1.07 -12.69
N SER A 402 -12.55 1.68 -13.81
CA SER A 402 -13.86 2.36 -13.90
C SER A 402 -15.02 1.39 -13.74
N LYS A 403 -14.92 0.17 -14.31
CA LYS A 403 -15.93 -0.87 -14.13
C LYS A 403 -16.14 -1.22 -12.65
N LEU A 404 -15.05 -1.37 -11.88
CA LEU A 404 -15.12 -1.65 -10.45
C LEU A 404 -15.55 -0.43 -9.62
N ALA A 405 -15.07 0.76 -9.96
CA ALA A 405 -15.48 2.00 -9.30
C ALA A 405 -17.00 2.25 -9.45
N ASN A 406 -17.58 1.95 -10.62
CA ASN A 406 -19.02 2.04 -10.86
C ASN A 406 -19.84 1.03 -10.02
N LYS A 407 -19.22 -0.05 -9.55
CA LYS A 407 -19.79 -0.99 -8.56
C LYS A 407 -19.55 -0.52 -7.11
N HIS A 408 -19.13 0.73 -6.90
CA HIS A 408 -18.71 1.31 -5.61
C HIS A 408 -17.49 0.62 -4.96
N GLN A 409 -16.61 0.04 -5.78
CA GLN A 409 -15.42 -0.72 -5.34
C GLN A 409 -14.12 0.06 -5.66
N ALA A 410 -14.03 1.31 -5.20
CA ALA A 410 -12.90 2.19 -5.51
C ALA A 410 -11.55 1.69 -4.95
N ALA A 411 -11.58 0.91 -3.86
CA ALA A 411 -10.47 0.05 -3.49
C ALA A 411 -11.05 -1.36 -3.29
N PRO A 412 -10.79 -2.28 -4.22
CA PRO A 412 -11.41 -3.58 -4.21
C PRO A 412 -10.70 -4.53 -3.23
N SER A 413 -11.45 -5.47 -2.66
CA SER A 413 -10.86 -6.61 -1.95
C SER A 413 -10.29 -7.65 -2.92
N GLU A 414 -9.50 -8.60 -2.40
CA GLU A 414 -9.03 -9.77 -3.15
C GLU A 414 -10.17 -10.47 -3.91
N TYR A 415 -11.31 -10.71 -3.24
CA TYR A 415 -12.51 -11.29 -3.85
C TYR A 415 -12.96 -10.53 -5.08
N GLN A 416 -13.06 -9.20 -4.97
CA GLN A 416 -13.63 -8.35 -6.01
C GLN A 416 -12.73 -8.29 -7.25
N ILE A 417 -11.40 -8.27 -7.04
CA ILE A 417 -10.42 -8.37 -8.12
C ILE A 417 -10.53 -9.71 -8.84
N LEU A 418 -10.53 -10.81 -8.09
CA LEU A 418 -10.61 -12.15 -8.67
C LEU A 418 -11.94 -12.38 -9.42
N ALA A 419 -13.06 -11.92 -8.87
CA ALA A 419 -14.35 -11.99 -9.52
C ALA A 419 -14.38 -11.22 -10.85
N ALA A 420 -13.87 -9.99 -10.86
CA ALA A 420 -13.77 -9.20 -12.08
C ALA A 420 -12.80 -9.80 -13.10
N LEU A 421 -11.71 -10.42 -12.64
CA LEU A 421 -10.77 -11.12 -13.51
C LEU A 421 -11.44 -12.31 -14.20
N LYS A 422 -12.20 -13.14 -13.46
CA LYS A 422 -12.95 -14.27 -14.04
C LYS A 422 -13.91 -13.82 -15.14
N GLU A 423 -14.68 -12.75 -14.91
CA GLU A 423 -15.57 -12.19 -15.94
C GLU A 423 -14.80 -11.82 -17.25
N ASN A 424 -13.56 -11.31 -17.13
CA ASN A 424 -12.73 -10.98 -18.30
C ASN A 424 -12.14 -12.23 -18.96
N ILE A 425 -11.74 -13.24 -18.17
CA ILE A 425 -11.29 -14.54 -18.68
C ILE A 425 -12.41 -15.18 -19.51
N ASP A 426 -13.62 -15.29 -18.97
CA ASP A 426 -14.76 -15.92 -19.64
C ASP A 426 -15.07 -15.24 -20.99
N THR A 427 -14.91 -13.91 -21.06
CA THR A 427 -15.07 -13.15 -22.30
C THR A 427 -13.96 -13.45 -23.32
N ALA A 428 -12.72 -13.62 -22.86
CA ALA A 428 -11.55 -13.86 -23.71
C ALA A 428 -11.38 -15.32 -24.16
N SER A 429 -11.81 -16.29 -23.34
CA SER A 429 -11.67 -17.72 -23.61
C SER A 429 -12.36 -18.19 -24.88
N SER A 430 -13.38 -17.44 -25.36
CA SER A 430 -14.00 -17.65 -26.67
C SER A 430 -13.02 -17.50 -27.86
N LYS A 431 -11.84 -16.92 -27.64
CA LYS A 431 -10.80 -16.62 -28.65
C LYS A 431 -9.48 -17.33 -28.36
N ALA A 432 -9.44 -18.29 -27.43
CA ALA A 432 -8.23 -19.03 -27.12
C ALA A 432 -7.75 -19.78 -28.37
N ASN A 433 -6.52 -19.53 -28.79
CA ASN A 433 -5.90 -20.24 -29.89
C ASN A 433 -4.91 -21.24 -29.31
N ASP A 434 -4.89 -22.47 -29.84
CA ASP A 434 -3.91 -23.49 -29.52
C ASP A 434 -2.54 -23.13 -30.12
N LEU A 435 -1.90 -22.12 -29.54
CA LEU A 435 -0.60 -21.61 -29.93
C LEU A 435 0.45 -22.12 -28.96
N SER A 436 1.59 -22.59 -29.49
CA SER A 436 2.75 -22.86 -28.65
C SER A 436 3.19 -21.59 -27.91
N GLU A 437 3.74 -21.74 -26.70
CA GLU A 437 4.17 -20.62 -25.85
C GLU A 437 5.09 -19.63 -26.59
N LYS A 438 5.98 -20.13 -27.45
CA LYS A 438 6.87 -19.31 -28.30
C LYS A 438 6.08 -18.43 -29.28
N LYS A 439 5.05 -18.98 -29.93
CA LYS A 439 4.19 -18.22 -30.86
C LYS A 439 3.34 -17.22 -30.10
N LEU A 440 2.82 -17.61 -28.93
CA LEU A 440 2.02 -16.76 -28.08
C LEU A 440 2.83 -15.57 -27.54
N ALA A 441 4.00 -15.81 -26.96
CA ALA A 441 4.91 -14.77 -26.48
C ALA A 441 5.31 -13.80 -27.60
N LYS A 442 5.59 -14.31 -28.81
CA LYS A 442 5.84 -13.46 -29.99
C LYS A 442 4.64 -12.58 -30.31
N LYS A 443 3.43 -13.15 -30.33
CA LYS A 443 2.18 -12.41 -30.61
C LYS A 443 1.92 -11.32 -29.57
N VAL A 444 2.07 -11.63 -28.29
CA VAL A 444 1.90 -10.65 -27.20
C VAL A 444 2.92 -9.54 -27.30
N MET A 445 4.21 -9.85 -27.51
CA MET A 445 5.23 -8.81 -27.69
C MET A 445 4.97 -7.96 -28.93
N GLN A 446 4.53 -8.55 -30.05
CA GLN A 446 4.12 -7.78 -31.23
C GLN A 446 2.96 -6.83 -30.95
N GLN A 447 1.96 -7.26 -30.17
CA GLN A 447 0.84 -6.41 -29.76
C GLN A 447 1.30 -5.28 -28.83
N VAL A 448 2.12 -5.59 -27.83
CA VAL A 448 2.68 -4.61 -26.87
C VAL A 448 3.49 -3.52 -27.60
N MET A 449 4.21 -3.90 -28.66
CA MET A 449 5.06 -3.00 -29.44
C MET A 449 4.35 -2.30 -30.60
N LYS A 450 3.14 -2.73 -30.99
CA LYS A 450 2.45 -2.25 -32.20
C LYS A 450 2.24 -0.74 -32.25
N ASP A 451 1.99 -0.11 -31.09
CA ASP A 451 1.67 1.31 -30.98
C ASP A 451 2.86 2.15 -30.53
N GLU A 452 4.07 1.58 -30.49
CA GLU A 452 5.24 2.21 -29.89
C GLU A 452 6.32 2.46 -30.96
N GLN A 453 6.84 3.69 -31.02
CA GLN A 453 8.05 3.97 -31.80
C GLN A 453 9.22 3.22 -31.15
N GLU A 454 9.78 2.23 -31.85
CA GLU A 454 10.72 1.25 -31.29
C GLU A 454 11.93 1.88 -30.55
N GLU A 455 12.39 3.05 -31.00
CA GLU A 455 13.54 3.78 -30.42
C GLU A 455 13.25 4.37 -29.03
N LYS A 456 11.97 4.60 -28.71
CA LYS A 456 11.48 5.22 -27.46
C LYS A 456 11.05 4.21 -26.41
N CYS A 457 11.26 2.92 -26.67
CA CYS A 457 10.91 1.86 -25.74
C CYS A 457 12.13 1.36 -24.96
N LEU A 458 11.94 1.05 -23.67
CA LEU A 458 12.89 0.32 -22.82
C LEU A 458 12.20 -0.95 -22.30
N ILE A 459 12.80 -2.12 -22.52
CA ILE A 459 12.29 -3.37 -21.99
C ILE A 459 13.13 -3.79 -20.78
N HIS A 460 12.47 -4.11 -19.67
CA HIS A 460 13.11 -4.63 -18.47
C HIS A 460 12.51 -5.98 -18.09
N GLY A 461 13.31 -7.05 -18.08
CA GLY A 461 12.92 -8.36 -17.57
C GLY A 461 13.35 -8.54 -16.11
N LEU A 462 12.38 -8.76 -15.23
CA LEU A 462 12.63 -9.07 -13.82
C LEU A 462 13.05 -10.53 -13.68
N ASN A 463 14.34 -10.76 -13.53
CA ASN A 463 14.91 -12.09 -13.30
C ASN A 463 15.67 -12.12 -11.98
N SER A 464 15.08 -12.73 -10.95
CA SER A 464 15.68 -12.87 -9.62
C SER A 464 16.95 -13.73 -9.59
N LYS A 465 17.21 -14.52 -10.64
CA LYS A 465 18.39 -15.40 -10.70
C LYS A 465 19.66 -14.68 -11.15
N ILE A 466 19.52 -13.48 -11.71
CA ILE A 466 20.65 -12.65 -12.11
C ILE A 466 21.12 -11.88 -10.88
N ALA A 467 22.38 -12.03 -10.47
CA ALA A 467 22.91 -11.37 -9.27
C ALA A 467 23.17 -9.86 -9.45
N ASP A 468 22.99 -9.31 -10.66
CA ASP A 468 23.28 -7.91 -10.96
C ASP A 468 22.10 -6.98 -10.63
N SER A 469 22.16 -6.31 -9.48
CA SER A 469 21.23 -5.25 -9.06
C SER A 469 21.64 -3.85 -9.56
N SER A 470 22.51 -3.74 -10.57
CA SER A 470 23.05 -2.45 -11.04
C SER A 470 21.99 -1.41 -11.40
N LEU A 471 20.79 -1.82 -11.79
CA LEU A 471 19.70 -0.90 -12.13
C LEU A 471 19.29 -0.04 -10.92
N SER A 472 19.11 -0.63 -9.74
CA SER A 472 18.64 0.11 -8.57
C SER A 472 19.68 1.08 -8.03
N ALA A 473 20.96 0.68 -8.05
CA ALA A 473 22.07 1.57 -7.74
C ALA A 473 22.14 2.79 -8.68
N ASN A 474 21.75 2.63 -9.94
CA ASN A 474 21.77 3.72 -10.91
C ASN A 474 20.69 4.78 -10.63
N PHE A 475 19.57 4.46 -9.98
CA PHE A 475 18.50 5.44 -9.66
C PHE A 475 19.01 6.61 -8.81
N TYR A 476 20.06 6.37 -8.03
CA TYR A 476 20.64 7.33 -7.11
C TYR A 476 21.93 7.97 -7.61
N ARG A 477 22.45 7.57 -8.79
CA ARG A 477 23.76 8.02 -9.29
C ARG A 477 23.74 9.34 -10.06
N GLU A 478 22.61 9.77 -10.59
CA GLU A 478 22.55 10.86 -11.58
C GLU A 478 22.20 12.24 -11.01
N GLU A 479 22.84 13.25 -11.60
CA GLU A 479 22.45 14.66 -11.57
C GLU A 479 21.23 14.91 -12.48
N GLU A 480 20.65 16.11 -12.39
CA GLU A 480 19.28 16.47 -12.81
C GLU A 480 18.71 15.75 -14.06
N PRO A 481 17.42 15.33 -14.01
CA PRO A 481 16.78 14.65 -15.12
C PRO A 481 16.80 15.54 -16.37
N LYS A 482 17.48 15.08 -17.43
CA LYS A 482 17.39 15.73 -18.74
C LYS A 482 15.96 15.56 -19.28
N ARG A 483 15.41 16.63 -19.87
CA ARG A 483 14.14 16.57 -20.60
C ARG A 483 14.20 15.40 -21.58
N SER A 484 13.23 14.50 -21.49
CA SER A 484 13.20 13.29 -22.30
C SER A 484 11.83 13.18 -22.95
N GLU A 485 11.81 13.12 -24.28
CA GLU A 485 10.60 12.89 -25.06
C GLU A 485 9.83 11.67 -24.54
N GLY A 486 8.50 11.73 -24.45
CA GLY A 486 7.62 10.66 -23.99
C GLY A 486 8.09 9.26 -24.41
N ARG A 487 8.24 8.38 -23.42
CA ARG A 487 8.84 7.05 -23.58
C ARG A 487 7.96 5.96 -22.99
N THR A 488 8.13 4.76 -23.54
CA THR A 488 7.43 3.55 -23.11
C THR A 488 8.38 2.63 -22.37
N VAL A 489 7.95 2.11 -21.23
CA VAL A 489 8.65 1.06 -20.49
C VAL A 489 7.81 -0.19 -20.55
N VAL A 490 8.43 -1.29 -20.97
CA VAL A 490 7.84 -2.62 -20.96
C VAL A 490 8.50 -3.42 -19.86
N LEU A 491 7.75 -3.78 -18.83
CA LEU A 491 8.20 -4.64 -17.74
C LEU A 491 7.76 -6.07 -18.01
N LEU A 492 8.69 -7.00 -18.14
CA LEU A 492 8.40 -8.44 -18.19
C LEU A 492 8.55 -9.00 -16.79
N LEU A 493 7.53 -9.72 -16.32
CA LEU A 493 7.56 -10.37 -15.02
C LEU A 493 6.96 -11.78 -15.10
N GLU A 494 7.47 -12.66 -14.26
CA GLU A 494 6.90 -13.95 -13.97
C GLU A 494 6.31 -13.86 -12.56
N LEU A 495 5.05 -14.26 -12.38
CA LEU A 495 4.53 -14.41 -11.02
C LEU A 495 5.17 -15.63 -10.38
N ASP A 496 5.76 -15.43 -9.21
CA ASP A 496 6.38 -16.53 -8.50
C ASP A 496 5.30 -17.45 -7.90
N ALA A 497 5.11 -18.63 -8.50
CA ALA A 497 4.19 -19.63 -7.96
C ALA A 497 4.70 -20.25 -6.65
N ASN A 498 6.00 -20.55 -6.51
CA ASN A 498 6.58 -21.38 -5.43
C ASN A 498 8.13 -21.43 -5.41
N SER A 499 8.86 -20.49 -6.03
CA SER A 499 10.28 -20.62 -6.44
C SER A 499 11.33 -20.73 -5.32
N ARG A 500 10.93 -20.59 -4.05
CA ARG A 500 11.86 -20.86 -2.93
C ARG A 500 12.12 -22.35 -2.70
N GLU A 501 11.31 -23.25 -3.27
CA GLU A 501 11.74 -24.64 -3.41
C GLU A 501 12.84 -24.72 -4.48
N LYS A 502 14.10 -24.65 -4.01
CA LYS A 502 15.32 -24.77 -4.82
C LYS A 502 15.18 -25.93 -5.81
N GLY A 503 15.01 -25.62 -7.09
CA GLY A 503 15.04 -26.60 -8.17
C GLY A 503 13.86 -26.57 -9.16
N GLN A 504 12.80 -25.79 -8.91
CA GLN A 504 11.75 -25.63 -9.92
C GLN A 504 12.27 -24.86 -11.14
N ALA A 505 12.10 -25.45 -12.32
CA ALA A 505 12.45 -24.84 -13.60
C ALA A 505 11.62 -23.56 -13.81
N ILE A 506 12.25 -22.54 -14.40
CA ILE A 506 11.57 -21.30 -14.83
C ILE A 506 10.39 -21.67 -15.72
N SER A 507 9.27 -20.93 -15.63
CA SER A 507 8.18 -21.11 -16.58
C SER A 507 8.71 -20.91 -18.00
N THR A 508 8.53 -21.93 -18.83
CA THR A 508 8.89 -21.91 -20.24
C THR A 508 8.24 -20.73 -20.99
N THR A 509 7.12 -20.20 -20.46
CA THR A 509 6.46 -18.99 -20.93
C THR A 509 7.26 -17.70 -20.68
N TYR A 510 7.85 -17.49 -19.51
CA TYR A 510 8.68 -16.29 -19.24
C TYR A 510 9.94 -16.30 -20.12
N ASP A 511 10.60 -17.44 -20.26
CA ASP A 511 11.74 -17.59 -21.19
C ASP A 511 11.34 -17.34 -22.65
N ALA A 512 10.12 -17.72 -23.04
CA ALA A 512 9.59 -17.40 -24.36
C ALA A 512 9.36 -15.88 -24.54
N LEU A 513 8.86 -15.19 -23.51
CA LEU A 513 8.70 -13.73 -23.48
C LEU A 513 10.03 -13.00 -23.58
N VAL A 514 11.02 -13.36 -22.76
CA VAL A 514 12.37 -12.79 -22.82
C VAL A 514 12.99 -12.97 -24.20
N ARG A 515 12.88 -14.18 -24.78
CA ARG A 515 13.37 -14.44 -26.15
C ARG A 515 12.62 -13.64 -27.21
N ALA A 516 11.32 -13.42 -27.06
CA ALA A 516 10.54 -12.58 -27.97
C ALA A 516 10.93 -11.11 -27.86
N ALA A 517 11.13 -10.61 -26.63
CA ALA A 517 11.54 -9.24 -26.36
C ALA A 517 12.95 -8.94 -26.90
N ARG A 518 13.91 -9.85 -26.72
CA ARG A 518 15.28 -9.71 -27.28
C ARG A 518 15.34 -9.68 -28.81
N LYS A 519 14.27 -10.12 -29.50
CA LYS A 519 14.14 -10.02 -30.96
C LYS A 519 13.58 -8.68 -31.42
N THR A 520 13.11 -7.84 -30.50
CA THR A 520 12.77 -6.45 -30.80
C THR A 520 14.05 -5.62 -30.93
N SER A 521 13.99 -4.50 -31.64
CA SER A 521 15.08 -3.53 -31.74
C SER A 521 15.27 -2.69 -30.47
N SER A 522 14.33 -2.79 -29.52
CA SER A 522 14.35 -2.01 -28.29
C SER A 522 15.42 -2.51 -27.31
N PRO A 523 16.08 -1.61 -26.56
CA PRO A 523 17.00 -2.00 -25.51
C PRO A 523 16.34 -2.91 -24.49
N PHE A 524 17.05 -3.98 -24.15
CA PHE A 524 16.63 -4.98 -23.19
C PHE A 524 17.59 -4.99 -22.01
N LEU A 525 17.05 -4.76 -20.81
CA LEU A 525 17.75 -4.92 -19.54
C LEU A 525 17.16 -6.10 -18.79
N GLU A 526 18.00 -6.91 -18.16
CA GLU A 526 17.53 -8.03 -17.36
C GLU A 526 18.27 -8.05 -16.04
N GLY A 527 17.52 -8.24 -14.96
CA GLY A 527 18.06 -8.27 -13.61
C GLY A 527 16.97 -8.01 -12.58
N PRO A 528 17.24 -8.28 -11.31
CA PRO A 528 16.32 -7.92 -10.25
C PRO A 528 16.42 -6.43 -9.95
N LEU A 529 15.33 -5.86 -9.45
CA LEU A 529 15.37 -4.52 -8.84
C LEU A 529 15.94 -4.56 -7.41
N PHE A 530 15.86 -5.73 -6.77
CA PHE A 530 16.20 -5.96 -5.36
C PHE A 530 17.15 -7.15 -5.26
N ASP A 531 18.22 -6.99 -4.49
CA ASP A 531 19.18 -8.06 -4.17
C ASP A 531 18.89 -8.74 -2.83
N CYS A 532 17.64 -8.68 -2.37
CA CYS A 532 17.19 -9.32 -1.13
C CYS A 532 15.92 -10.15 -1.32
N ASP A 533 15.65 -11.02 -0.35
CA ASP A 533 14.38 -11.72 -0.25
C ASP A 533 13.23 -10.72 -0.04
N CYS A 534 12.32 -10.67 -1.01
CA CYS A 534 11.15 -9.80 -1.00
C CYS A 534 9.91 -10.63 -1.35
N GLU A 535 8.96 -10.74 -0.41
CA GLU A 535 7.73 -11.51 -0.64
C GLU A 535 6.80 -10.83 -1.65
N ASP A 536 6.83 -9.49 -1.71
CA ASP A 536 6.02 -8.63 -2.59
C ASP A 536 6.83 -8.07 -3.78
N GLN A 537 7.79 -8.86 -4.29
CA GLN A 537 8.80 -8.41 -5.26
C GLN A 537 8.19 -7.81 -6.54
N GLU A 538 7.25 -8.51 -7.17
CA GLU A 538 6.65 -8.10 -8.44
C GLU A 538 5.92 -6.77 -8.29
N ALA A 539 5.12 -6.64 -7.23
CA ALA A 539 4.38 -5.43 -6.92
C ALA A 539 5.31 -4.26 -6.55
N ALA A 540 6.31 -4.50 -5.70
CA ALA A 540 7.29 -3.49 -5.32
C ALA A 540 8.11 -3.00 -6.52
N SER A 541 8.47 -3.89 -7.46
CA SER A 541 9.15 -3.50 -8.69
C SER A 541 8.28 -2.65 -9.61
N ILE A 542 7.00 -3.01 -9.78
CA ILE A 542 6.05 -2.17 -10.54
C ILE A 542 5.94 -0.78 -9.92
N ILE A 543 5.74 -0.69 -8.61
CA ILE A 543 5.57 0.59 -7.90
C ILE A 543 6.83 1.44 -8.00
N ALA A 544 8.01 0.85 -7.80
CA ALA A 544 9.28 1.55 -7.93
C ALA A 544 9.46 2.08 -9.36
N LEU A 545 9.22 1.28 -10.38
CA LEU A 545 9.33 1.73 -11.77
C LEU A 545 8.30 2.82 -12.12
N GLN A 546 7.05 2.71 -11.63
CA GLN A 546 6.06 3.79 -11.75
C GLN A 546 6.57 5.08 -11.12
N HIS A 547 7.13 5.00 -9.91
CA HIS A 547 7.70 6.13 -9.20
C HIS A 547 8.83 6.81 -10.00
N PHE A 548 9.78 6.02 -10.50
CA PHE A 548 10.89 6.53 -11.30
C PHE A 548 10.48 7.03 -12.70
N CYS A 549 9.43 6.46 -13.29
CA CYS A 549 8.82 6.99 -14.52
C CYS A 549 8.17 8.35 -14.27
N ASN A 550 7.40 8.50 -13.19
CA ASN A 550 6.76 9.77 -12.84
C ASN A 550 7.79 10.89 -12.58
N GLN A 551 9.00 10.55 -12.13
CA GLN A 551 10.10 11.48 -11.92
C GLN A 551 11.05 11.64 -13.12
N ASN A 552 10.77 10.98 -14.27
CA ASN A 552 11.63 10.98 -15.46
C ASN A 552 13.09 10.53 -15.17
N LYS A 553 13.30 9.61 -14.22
CA LYS A 553 14.62 9.13 -13.78
C LYS A 553 15.06 7.80 -14.40
N LEU A 554 14.12 7.02 -14.95
CA LEU A 554 14.43 5.70 -15.51
C LEU A 554 15.24 5.79 -16.83
N PHE A 555 15.12 6.90 -17.54
CA PHE A 555 15.45 7.03 -18.96
C PHE A 555 16.79 7.70 -19.26
N THR A 556 17.37 8.37 -18.27
CA THR A 556 18.68 9.01 -18.29
C THR A 556 19.81 7.97 -18.29
N MET A 557 19.58 6.80 -17.68
CA MET A 557 20.54 5.69 -17.60
C MET A 557 21.04 5.14 -18.94
N LYS A 558 20.20 5.18 -19.99
CA LYS A 558 20.52 4.64 -21.34
C LYS A 558 21.64 5.42 -22.03
N GLN A 559 21.80 6.71 -21.72
CA GLN A 559 22.88 7.52 -22.31
C GLN A 559 24.24 7.12 -21.74
N ALA A 560 24.31 6.75 -20.46
CA ALA A 560 25.55 6.39 -19.79
C ALA A 560 26.11 5.03 -20.24
N SER A 561 25.25 4.02 -20.44
CA SER A 561 25.70 2.67 -20.85
C SER A 561 26.17 2.63 -22.32
N ASN A 562 25.47 3.33 -23.22
CA ASN A 562 25.88 3.43 -24.63
C ASN A 562 27.17 4.24 -24.80
N LYS A 563 27.39 5.26 -23.96
CA LYS A 563 28.65 6.03 -23.96
C LYS A 563 29.83 5.17 -23.53
N ARG A 564 29.70 4.37 -22.46
CA ARG A 564 30.77 3.45 -22.00
C ARG A 564 31.17 2.43 -23.07
N LYS A 565 30.22 1.86 -23.81
CA LYS A 565 30.54 0.92 -24.91
C LYS A 565 31.26 1.58 -26.08
N ARG A 566 31.03 2.88 -26.33
CA ARG A 566 31.79 3.65 -27.33
C ARG A 566 33.20 3.98 -26.83
N ASP A 567 33.31 4.39 -25.57
CA ASP A 567 34.59 4.81 -24.97
C ASP A 567 35.51 3.62 -24.65
N SER A 568 34.98 2.41 -24.43
CA SER A 568 35.76 1.18 -24.24
C SER A 568 36.11 0.46 -25.55
N GLY A 569 35.77 1.05 -26.70
CA GLY A 569 36.07 0.53 -28.04
C GLY A 569 37.36 1.08 -28.64
N HIS A 570 38.33 1.45 -27.80
CA HIS A 570 39.68 1.84 -28.20
C HIS A 570 40.72 0.92 -27.57
#